data_AF-A0A839SRE5-F1
#
_entry.id   AF-A0A839SRE5-F1
#
_cell.length_a   1.000
_cell.length_b   1.000
_cell.length_c   1.000
_cell.angle_alpha   90.00
_cell.angle_beta   90.00
_cell.angle_gamma   90.00
#
_symmetry.space_group_name_H-M   'P 1'
#
loop_
_entity.id
_entity.type
_entity.pdbx_description
1 polymer ?
#
loop_
_entity_poly.entity_id
_entity_poly.type
_entity_poly.pdbx_seq_one_letter_code
_entity_poly.pdbx_strand_id
1 'polypeptide(L)'
;MRLLLNLSWIFFAIPYFLHAQDNYQPGLIVNTKGDTVRGYIQYAEWDNNPDKILFKTSTSGTAVALTPDSIRFFSAAVGHLAKFVAYGGPVSTDITDITRLAIGRDSGYRMDKIFLKVLQEGKNLLLFSYADNLKTRFFIAGNYAEKPAELVYRIYYNSIEENGWDRTSYENIFKSQLYNQAVKAGVMNQALKKQIQATDYKEAALQNTAGLINSISAADQTKNNPRKPSGFLKAIAVIGGIVVIIWFVHDLAVHNSH
;
A
#
# COMPACT_ATOMS: atom_id res chain seq x y z
N MET A 1 3.59 39.20 49.72
CA MET A 1 3.64 37.72 49.67
C MET A 1 2.26 37.04 49.61
N ARG A 2 1.22 37.71 49.07
CA ARG A 2 -0.12 37.13 48.84
C ARG A 2 -0.50 36.98 47.37
N LEU A 3 0.23 37.61 46.44
CA LEU A 3 0.06 37.42 44.99
C LEU A 3 0.80 36.19 44.44
N LEU A 4 1.80 35.66 45.15
CA LEU A 4 2.58 34.51 44.70
C LEU A 4 1.92 33.15 45.01
N LEU A 5 0.89 33.14 45.87
CA LEU A 5 0.20 31.90 46.27
C LEU A 5 -0.86 31.45 45.25
N ASN A 6 -1.32 32.35 44.39
CA ASN A 6 -2.34 32.06 43.38
C ASN A 6 -1.75 31.53 42.05
N LEU A 7 -0.42 31.61 41.87
CA LEU A 7 0.25 31.07 40.67
C LEU A 7 0.50 29.56 40.76
N SER A 8 0.53 29.00 41.98
CA SER A 8 0.75 27.56 42.22
C SER A 8 -0.42 26.66 41.80
N TRP A 9 -1.64 27.19 41.67
CA TRP A 9 -2.82 26.41 41.26
C TRP A 9 -2.92 26.21 39.75
N ILE A 10 -2.23 27.03 38.95
CA ILE A 10 -2.21 26.89 37.48
C ILE A 10 -1.31 25.73 37.04
N PHE A 11 -0.31 25.35 37.84
CA PHE A 11 0.63 24.28 37.51
C PHE A 11 0.08 22.87 37.74
N PHE A 12 -0.97 22.71 38.56
CA PHE A 12 -1.59 21.40 38.84
C PHE A 12 -2.74 21.02 37.90
N ALA A 13 -3.19 21.92 37.02
CA ALA A 13 -4.27 21.67 36.06
C ALA A 13 -3.80 21.10 34.71
N ILE A 14 -2.48 20.88 34.52
CA ILE A 14 -1.90 20.61 33.20
C ILE A 14 -1.92 19.13 32.72
N PRO A 15 -2.16 18.05 33.52
CA PRO A 15 -1.99 16.70 32.97
C PRO A 15 -3.20 16.11 32.22
N TYR A 16 -4.32 16.83 32.02
CA TYR A 16 -5.54 16.22 31.45
C TYR A 16 -5.71 16.31 29.92
N PHE A 17 -4.76 16.90 29.18
CA PHE A 17 -4.85 17.00 27.71
C PHE A 17 -4.02 15.96 26.94
N LEU A 18 -3.66 14.84 27.58
CA LEU A 18 -3.18 13.66 26.86
C LEU A 18 -4.36 12.90 26.25
N HIS A 19 -5.15 13.57 25.41
CA HIS A 19 -5.84 12.85 24.36
C HIS A 19 -4.75 12.35 23.43
N ALA A 20 -4.39 11.07 23.53
CA ALA A 20 -3.75 10.39 22.40
C ALA A 20 -4.72 10.59 21.23
N GLN A 21 -4.45 11.59 20.39
CA GLN A 21 -5.35 11.98 19.33
C GLN A 21 -5.29 10.85 18.31
N ASP A 22 -6.30 9.98 18.32
CA ASP A 22 -6.42 8.92 17.33
C ASP A 22 -6.27 9.54 15.95
N ASN A 23 -5.30 9.05 15.17
CA ASN A 23 -4.94 9.61 13.87
C ASN A 23 -5.96 9.21 12.79
N TYR A 24 -7.19 9.71 12.92
CA TYR A 24 -8.26 9.49 11.97
C TYR A 24 -8.11 10.40 10.76
N GLN A 25 -7.87 9.80 9.61
CA GLN A 25 -7.74 10.48 8.33
C GLN A 25 -9.03 10.32 7.52
N PRO A 26 -9.55 11.39 6.87
CA PRO A 26 -10.66 11.27 5.94
C PRO A 26 -10.36 10.21 4.87
N GLY A 27 -11.31 9.35 4.57
CA GLY A 27 -11.08 8.22 3.69
C GLY A 27 -12.37 7.65 3.15
N LEU A 28 -12.22 6.54 2.43
CA LEU A 28 -13.36 5.78 1.93
C LEU A 28 -13.05 4.30 1.96
N ILE A 29 -14.11 3.51 2.02
CA ILE A 29 -14.10 2.07 1.82
C ILE A 29 -15.01 1.72 0.64
N VAL A 30 -14.76 0.56 0.03
CA VAL A 30 -15.72 -0.09 -0.86
C VAL A 30 -16.11 -1.41 -0.21
N ASN A 31 -17.39 -1.59 0.08
CA ASN A 31 -17.89 -2.82 0.70
C ASN A 31 -17.89 -4.00 -0.30
N THR A 32 -18.27 -5.19 0.15
CA THR A 32 -18.35 -6.38 -0.70
C THR A 32 -19.39 -6.29 -1.82
N LYS A 33 -20.43 -5.46 -1.65
CA LYS A 33 -21.47 -5.18 -2.66
C LYS A 33 -21.03 -4.17 -3.72
N GLY A 34 -19.93 -3.46 -3.50
CA GLY A 34 -19.41 -2.41 -4.38
C GLY A 34 -19.82 -0.99 -4.00
N ASP A 35 -20.55 -0.80 -2.89
CA ASP A 35 -20.93 0.54 -2.44
C ASP A 35 -19.74 1.26 -1.83
N THR A 36 -19.58 2.52 -2.19
CA THR A 36 -18.56 3.40 -1.61
C THR A 36 -19.12 4.10 -0.38
N VAL A 37 -18.45 3.92 0.76
CA VAL A 37 -18.80 4.59 2.02
C VAL A 37 -17.66 5.53 2.42
N ARG A 38 -17.99 6.81 2.59
CA ARG A 38 -17.04 7.83 3.07
C ARG A 38 -17.03 7.85 4.59
N GLY A 39 -15.87 8.17 5.17
CA GLY A 39 -15.70 8.26 6.61
C GLY A 39 -14.27 8.57 6.98
N TYR A 40 -13.83 8.03 8.10
CA TYR A 40 -12.52 8.27 8.69
C TYR A 40 -11.86 6.94 9.02
N ILE A 41 -10.60 6.79 8.61
CA ILE A 41 -9.78 5.60 8.86
C ILE A 41 -8.69 5.98 9.86
N GLN A 42 -8.54 5.20 10.92
CA GLN A 42 -7.40 5.37 11.83
C GLN A 42 -6.14 4.91 11.10
N TYR A 43 -5.26 5.85 10.79
CA TYR A 43 -4.03 5.60 10.04
C TYR A 43 -2.83 5.52 10.99
N ALA A 44 -2.03 4.45 10.89
CA ALA A 44 -0.94 4.18 11.83
C ALA A 44 0.43 4.01 11.17
N GLU A 45 0.65 4.56 9.95
CA GLU A 45 1.94 4.44 9.22
C GLU A 45 2.51 3.01 9.26
N TRP A 46 1.72 2.03 8.84
CA TRP A 46 2.04 0.62 9.07
C TRP A 46 3.31 0.15 8.33
N ASP A 47 4.23 -0.49 9.05
CA ASP A 47 5.39 -1.20 8.47
C ASP A 47 4.96 -2.47 7.73
N ASN A 48 4.10 -3.27 8.37
CA ASN A 48 3.42 -4.41 7.76
C ASN A 48 2.06 -3.99 7.21
N ASN A 49 1.55 -4.72 6.23
CA ASN A 49 0.19 -4.48 5.78
C ASN A 49 -0.80 -4.78 6.93
N PRO A 50 -1.79 -3.91 7.19
CA PRO A 50 -2.73 -4.14 8.29
C PRO A 50 -3.60 -5.37 8.00
N ASP A 51 -3.85 -6.20 9.01
CA ASP A 51 -4.85 -7.28 8.92
C ASP A 51 -6.29 -6.75 9.11
N LYS A 52 -6.39 -5.57 9.75
CA LYS A 52 -7.64 -4.85 9.96
C LYS A 52 -7.40 -3.34 10.03
N ILE A 53 -8.43 -2.57 9.71
CA ILE A 53 -8.45 -1.11 9.92
C ILE A 53 -9.62 -0.73 10.83
N LEU A 54 -9.49 0.39 11.54
CA LEU A 54 -10.61 1.00 12.25
C LEU A 54 -11.24 2.10 11.39
N PHE A 55 -12.55 2.01 11.18
CA PHE A 55 -13.31 2.92 10.35
C PHE A 55 -14.53 3.48 11.09
N LYS A 56 -14.81 4.77 10.94
CA LYS A 56 -16.05 5.41 11.42
C LYS A 56 -16.66 6.31 10.35
N THR A 57 -17.98 6.38 10.29
CA THR A 57 -18.70 7.19 9.29
C THR A 57 -18.76 8.68 9.63
N SER A 58 -18.58 9.04 10.91
CA SER A 58 -18.55 10.42 11.40
C SER A 58 -17.44 10.62 12.43
N THR A 59 -17.06 11.87 12.71
CA THR A 59 -16.00 12.18 13.69
C THR A 59 -16.34 11.74 15.11
N SER A 60 -17.61 11.80 15.49
CA SER A 60 -18.15 11.36 16.78
C SER A 60 -18.67 9.91 16.78
N GLY A 61 -18.64 9.23 15.64
CA GLY A 61 -19.16 7.87 15.50
C GLY A 61 -18.26 6.81 16.15
N THR A 62 -18.87 5.68 16.51
CA THR A 62 -18.15 4.49 16.99
C THR A 62 -17.34 3.86 15.85
N ALA A 63 -16.08 3.54 16.13
CA ALA A 63 -15.22 2.87 15.18
C ALA A 63 -15.58 1.38 15.05
N VAL A 64 -15.57 0.88 13.81
CA VAL A 64 -15.78 -0.52 13.46
C VAL A 64 -14.50 -1.07 12.86
N ALA A 65 -14.10 -2.26 13.30
CA ALA A 65 -12.97 -2.98 12.71
C ALA A 65 -13.39 -3.64 11.39
N LEU A 66 -12.65 -3.35 10.31
CA LEU A 66 -12.88 -3.93 8.99
C LEU A 66 -11.67 -4.76 8.57
N THR A 67 -11.93 -5.89 7.91
CA THR A 67 -10.94 -6.89 7.49
C THR A 67 -11.07 -7.14 5.99
N PRO A 68 -10.14 -7.87 5.35
CA PRO A 68 -10.25 -8.25 3.95
C PRO A 68 -11.51 -9.07 3.61
N ASP A 69 -12.19 -9.65 4.61
CA ASP A 69 -13.49 -10.32 4.45
C ASP A 69 -14.67 -9.36 4.33
N SER A 70 -14.59 -8.19 4.97
CA SER A 70 -15.73 -7.27 5.08
C SER A 70 -15.72 -6.15 4.04
N ILE A 71 -14.57 -5.86 3.43
CA ILE A 71 -14.43 -4.80 2.42
C ILE A 71 -13.50 -5.22 1.29
N ARG A 72 -13.70 -4.61 0.11
CA ARG A 72 -12.89 -4.87 -1.09
C ARG A 72 -11.74 -3.88 -1.25
N PHE A 73 -11.90 -2.67 -0.72
CA PHE A 73 -10.94 -1.59 -0.89
C PHE A 73 -11.06 -0.60 0.27
N PHE A 74 -9.95 0.04 0.62
CA PHE A 74 -9.97 1.26 1.40
C PHE A 74 -8.87 2.22 0.99
N SER A 75 -9.09 3.49 1.34
CA SER A 75 -8.16 4.57 1.03
C SER A 75 -8.12 5.59 2.15
N ALA A 76 -6.93 5.83 2.70
CA ALA A 76 -6.68 6.85 3.73
C ALA A 76 -6.26 8.18 3.10
N ALA A 77 -6.67 9.29 3.73
CA ALA A 77 -6.54 10.65 3.19
C ALA A 77 -7.02 10.76 1.73
N VAL A 78 -8.16 10.14 1.41
CA VAL A 78 -8.72 10.10 0.04
C VAL A 78 -7.70 9.62 -1.02
N GLY A 79 -6.76 8.78 -0.61
CA GLY A 79 -5.77 8.18 -1.50
C GLY A 79 -4.45 8.90 -1.56
N HIS A 80 -4.26 9.95 -0.77
CA HIS A 80 -2.98 10.67 -0.65
C HIS A 80 -1.97 9.98 0.25
N LEU A 81 -2.42 9.17 1.22
CA LEU A 81 -1.51 8.46 2.14
C LEU A 81 -1.37 6.99 1.77
N ALA A 82 -2.48 6.30 1.56
CA ALA A 82 -2.44 4.89 1.20
C ALA A 82 -3.74 4.42 0.56
N LYS A 83 -3.62 3.42 -0.32
CA LYS A 83 -4.71 2.67 -0.93
C LYS A 83 -4.44 1.19 -0.73
N PHE A 84 -5.49 0.43 -0.43
CA PHE A 84 -5.39 -1.01 -0.25
C PHE A 84 -6.57 -1.73 -0.89
N VAL A 85 -6.31 -2.91 -1.45
CA VAL A 85 -7.33 -3.83 -1.98
C VAL A 85 -7.34 -5.12 -1.18
N ALA A 86 -8.50 -5.70 -0.96
CA ALA A 86 -8.59 -7.05 -0.41
C ALA A 86 -8.19 -8.07 -1.48
N TYR A 87 -7.39 -9.04 -1.06
CA TYR A 87 -6.93 -10.16 -1.87
C TYR A 87 -7.22 -11.45 -1.13
N GLY A 88 -7.76 -12.44 -1.84
CA GLY A 88 -7.94 -13.81 -1.35
C GLY A 88 -7.21 -14.79 -2.25
N GLY A 89 -6.15 -15.45 -1.76
CA GLY A 89 -5.36 -16.35 -2.59
C GLY A 89 -4.10 -16.89 -1.93
N PRO A 90 -3.25 -17.57 -2.70
CA PRO A 90 -1.97 -18.05 -2.19
C PRO A 90 -1.05 -16.88 -1.85
N VAL A 91 -0.32 -17.04 -0.75
CA VAL A 91 0.73 -16.13 -0.26
C VAL A 91 1.93 -17.00 0.07
N SER A 92 3.07 -16.74 -0.56
CA SER A 92 4.28 -17.55 -0.36
C SER A 92 4.80 -17.51 1.07
N THR A 93 5.40 -18.62 1.53
CA THR A 93 5.96 -18.76 2.88
C THR A 93 7.47 -18.96 2.90
N ASP A 94 8.13 -18.95 1.74
CA ASP A 94 9.58 -19.04 1.66
C ASP A 94 10.26 -17.80 2.26
N ILE A 95 11.44 -18.01 2.83
CA ILE A 95 12.25 -16.96 3.46
C ILE A 95 13.16 -16.32 2.40
N THR A 96 13.19 -14.99 2.37
CA THR A 96 14.11 -14.21 1.50
C THR A 96 15.20 -13.50 2.30
N ASP A 97 15.21 -13.64 3.63
CA ASP A 97 16.29 -13.16 4.49
C ASP A 97 17.48 -14.13 4.42
N ILE A 98 18.60 -13.66 3.87
CA ILE A 98 19.83 -14.44 3.68
C ILE A 98 20.33 -15.06 4.99
N THR A 99 20.09 -14.41 6.13
CA THR A 99 20.53 -14.89 7.45
C THR A 99 19.70 -16.06 7.97
N ARG A 100 18.55 -16.35 7.35
CA ARG A 100 17.55 -17.32 7.81
C ARG A 100 17.15 -18.34 6.73
N LEU A 101 17.92 -18.45 5.65
CA LEU A 101 17.58 -19.33 4.52
C LEU A 101 17.65 -20.82 4.91
N ALA A 102 16.73 -21.59 4.35
CA ALA A 102 16.77 -23.04 4.38
C ALA A 102 17.68 -23.60 3.26
N ILE A 103 18.09 -24.85 3.44
CA ILE A 103 18.70 -25.65 2.37
C ILE A 103 17.59 -26.18 1.47
N GLY A 104 17.78 -26.04 0.17
CA GLY A 104 16.84 -26.45 -0.86
C GLY A 104 15.77 -25.39 -1.15
N ARG A 105 15.12 -25.55 -2.31
CA ARG A 105 14.03 -24.68 -2.75
C ARG A 105 12.80 -24.87 -1.85
N ASP A 106 12.31 -23.77 -1.26
CA ASP A 106 11.01 -23.73 -0.61
C ASP A 106 9.94 -23.19 -1.59
N SER A 107 8.90 -23.99 -1.83
CA SER A 107 7.74 -23.62 -2.65
C SER A 107 6.45 -23.52 -1.84
N GLY A 108 6.56 -23.43 -0.51
CA GLY A 108 5.46 -23.33 0.41
C GLY A 108 4.62 -22.07 0.19
N TYR A 109 3.31 -22.22 0.39
CA TYR A 109 2.35 -21.14 0.38
C TYR A 109 1.21 -21.43 1.35
N ARG A 110 0.54 -20.38 1.79
CA ARG A 110 -0.73 -20.45 2.53
C ARG A 110 -1.85 -19.79 1.74
N MET A 111 -3.07 -20.27 1.90
CA MET A 111 -4.26 -19.57 1.40
C MET A 111 -4.69 -18.55 2.44
N ASP A 112 -4.77 -17.27 2.05
CA ASP A 112 -5.02 -16.18 2.98
C ASP A 112 -5.94 -15.10 2.38
N LYS A 113 -6.51 -14.26 3.26
CA LYS A 113 -7.25 -13.06 2.89
C LYS A 113 -6.58 -11.83 3.53
N ILE A 114 -5.95 -11.02 2.71
CA ILE A 114 -5.04 -9.94 3.13
C ILE A 114 -5.37 -8.63 2.42
N PHE A 115 -4.92 -7.51 2.99
CA PHE A 115 -4.92 -6.23 2.29
C PHE A 115 -3.61 -6.02 1.53
N LEU A 116 -3.67 -5.94 0.20
CA LEU A 116 -2.53 -5.53 -0.63
C LEU A 116 -2.49 -4.01 -0.73
N LYS A 117 -1.33 -3.41 -0.46
CA LYS A 117 -1.09 -1.99 -0.65
C LYS A 117 -0.91 -1.72 -2.13
N VAL A 118 -1.65 -0.75 -2.67
CA VAL A 118 -1.47 -0.31 -4.07
C VAL A 118 -0.24 0.57 -4.16
N LEU A 119 0.78 0.11 -4.87
CA LEU A 119 2.03 0.83 -5.09
C LEU A 119 2.03 1.61 -6.40
N GLN A 120 1.33 1.12 -7.41
CA GLN A 120 1.16 1.84 -8.66
C GLN A 120 -0.10 1.39 -9.37
N GLU A 121 -0.87 2.36 -9.83
CA GLU A 121 -2.04 2.15 -10.67
C GLU A 121 -1.73 2.69 -12.07
N GLY A 122 -1.95 1.87 -13.09
CA GLY A 122 -1.76 2.27 -14.47
C GLY A 122 -2.56 1.38 -15.42
N LYS A 123 -2.67 1.82 -16.67
CA LYS A 123 -3.54 1.21 -17.70
C LYS A 123 -3.21 -0.24 -18.04
N ASN A 124 -1.95 -0.66 -17.87
CA ASN A 124 -1.42 -1.93 -18.34
C ASN A 124 -1.00 -2.87 -17.21
N LEU A 125 -0.74 -2.33 -16.02
CA LEU A 125 -0.20 -3.07 -14.88
C LEU A 125 -0.51 -2.32 -13.58
N LEU A 126 -1.18 -3.02 -12.66
CA LEU A 126 -1.31 -2.65 -11.26
C LEU A 126 -0.20 -3.34 -10.47
N LEU A 127 0.55 -2.58 -9.68
CA LEU A 127 1.59 -3.09 -8.80
C LEU A 127 1.13 -2.93 -7.35
N PHE A 128 1.28 -4.01 -6.59
CA PHE A 128 0.93 -4.04 -5.17
C PHE A 128 2.08 -4.58 -4.33
N SER A 129 2.02 -4.31 -3.03
CA SER A 129 2.88 -4.94 -2.02
C SER A 129 2.09 -5.53 -0.86
N TYR A 130 2.68 -6.56 -0.26
CA TYR A 130 2.27 -7.13 1.01
C TYR A 130 3.49 -7.46 1.85
N ALA A 131 3.62 -6.77 2.99
CA ALA A 131 4.60 -7.07 4.01
C ALA A 131 3.92 -7.71 5.22
N ASP A 132 4.49 -8.81 5.69
CA ASP A 132 4.20 -9.45 6.97
C ASP A 132 5.51 -9.69 7.73
N ASN A 133 5.44 -10.31 8.92
CA ASN A 133 6.62 -10.63 9.73
C ASN A 133 7.61 -11.59 9.06
N LEU A 134 7.26 -12.17 7.91
CA LEU A 134 8.13 -13.08 7.17
C LEU A 134 8.95 -12.33 6.12
N LYS A 135 8.28 -11.60 5.22
CA LYS A 135 8.92 -10.86 4.13
C LYS A 135 7.98 -9.88 3.45
N THR A 136 8.53 -9.03 2.59
CA THR A 136 7.78 -8.25 1.61
C THR A 136 7.62 -9.04 0.31
N ARG A 137 6.39 -9.10 -0.20
CA ARG A 137 6.01 -9.69 -1.48
C ARG A 137 5.42 -8.60 -2.36
N PHE A 138 5.61 -8.74 -3.66
CA PHE A 138 4.97 -7.87 -4.65
C PHE A 138 3.99 -8.67 -5.49
N PHE A 139 2.92 -8.01 -5.93
CA PHE A 139 1.89 -8.63 -6.76
C PHE A 139 1.63 -7.76 -7.98
N ILE A 140 1.23 -8.38 -9.09
CA ILE A 140 0.81 -7.68 -10.31
C ILE A 140 -0.56 -8.15 -10.79
N ALA A 141 -1.30 -7.26 -11.42
CA ALA A 141 -2.53 -7.57 -12.16
C ALA A 141 -2.60 -6.67 -13.40
N GLY A 142 -3.30 -7.08 -14.46
CA GLY A 142 -3.54 -6.19 -15.60
C GLY A 142 -4.53 -5.06 -15.29
N ASN A 143 -5.48 -5.30 -14.40
CA ASN A 143 -6.50 -4.36 -13.94
C ASN A 143 -7.18 -4.91 -12.66
N TYR A 144 -8.11 -4.16 -12.06
CA TYR A 144 -8.78 -4.55 -10.81
C TYR A 144 -9.80 -5.70 -10.94
N ALA A 145 -10.17 -6.10 -12.17
CA ALA A 145 -11.01 -7.28 -12.40
C ALA A 145 -10.18 -8.58 -12.43
N GLU A 146 -8.88 -8.48 -12.73
CA GLU A 146 -7.95 -9.61 -12.65
C GLU A 146 -7.52 -9.87 -11.21
N LYS A 147 -7.43 -11.15 -10.84
CA LYS A 147 -6.85 -11.54 -9.55
C LYS A 147 -5.34 -11.23 -9.55
N PRO A 148 -4.81 -10.48 -8.57
CA PRO A 148 -3.38 -10.26 -8.45
C PRO A 148 -2.58 -11.57 -8.36
N ALA A 149 -1.46 -11.62 -9.07
CA ALA A 149 -0.50 -12.72 -9.02
C ALA A 149 0.77 -12.26 -8.31
N GLU A 150 1.27 -13.09 -7.37
CA GLU A 150 2.53 -12.80 -6.69
C GLU A 150 3.71 -12.84 -7.68
N LEU A 151 4.58 -11.84 -7.62
CA LEU A 151 5.85 -11.82 -8.30
C LEU A 151 6.81 -12.75 -7.56
N VAL A 152 7.23 -13.83 -8.22
CA VAL A 152 7.96 -14.91 -7.59
C VAL A 152 9.46 -14.60 -7.54
N TYR A 153 9.98 -14.49 -6.34
CA TYR A 153 11.39 -14.35 -6.04
C TYR A 153 11.76 -15.24 -4.86
N ARG A 154 12.74 -16.11 -5.06
CA ARG A 154 13.21 -17.04 -4.02
C ARG A 154 14.70 -16.95 -3.84
N ILE A 155 15.15 -17.17 -2.61
CA ILE A 155 16.54 -17.31 -2.25
C ILE A 155 16.66 -18.58 -1.42
N TYR A 156 17.66 -19.41 -1.66
CA TYR A 156 17.89 -20.63 -0.88
C TYR A 156 19.34 -21.09 -0.97
N TYR A 157 19.74 -21.96 -0.03
CA TYR A 157 21.04 -22.63 -0.12
C TYR A 157 20.95 -23.90 -0.97
N ASN A 158 21.83 -24.04 -1.96
CA ASN A 158 21.88 -25.20 -2.86
C ASN A 158 22.77 -26.35 -2.35
N SER A 159 23.54 -26.14 -1.29
CA SER A 159 24.43 -27.12 -0.66
C SER A 159 24.62 -26.85 0.83
N ILE A 160 25.08 -27.87 1.56
CA ILE A 160 25.41 -27.86 3.00
C ILE A 160 26.91 -27.54 3.21
N GLU A 161 27.74 -27.65 2.17
CA GLU A 161 29.20 -27.50 2.30
C GLU A 161 29.63 -26.05 2.55
N GLU A 162 30.34 -25.85 3.66
CA GLU A 162 30.77 -24.53 4.17
C GLU A 162 31.84 -23.84 3.29
N ASN A 163 32.47 -24.58 2.38
CA ASN A 163 33.70 -24.18 1.68
C ASN A 163 33.47 -23.75 0.21
N GLY A 164 32.22 -23.80 -0.27
CA GLY A 164 31.89 -23.55 -1.68
C GLY A 164 31.58 -22.08 -1.97
N TRP A 165 32.15 -21.56 -3.07
CA TRP A 165 31.99 -20.18 -3.53
C TRP A 165 30.56 -19.81 -3.99
N ASP A 166 29.62 -20.76 -4.04
CA ASP A 166 28.30 -20.57 -4.66
C ASP A 166 27.16 -21.26 -3.87
N ARG A 167 27.04 -20.90 -2.58
CA ARG A 167 26.02 -21.45 -1.67
C ARG A 167 24.61 -20.91 -1.94
N THR A 168 24.48 -19.69 -2.44
CA THR A 168 23.19 -18.97 -2.48
C THR A 168 22.62 -18.93 -3.89
N SER A 169 21.49 -19.59 -4.09
CA SER A 169 20.75 -19.55 -5.35
C SER A 169 19.64 -18.49 -5.31
N TYR A 170 19.46 -17.78 -6.44
CA TYR A 170 18.44 -16.75 -6.62
C TYR A 170 17.53 -17.10 -7.79
N GLU A 171 16.23 -17.27 -7.53
CA GLU A 171 15.23 -17.50 -8.57
C GLU A 171 14.45 -16.22 -8.86
N ASN A 172 14.79 -15.58 -9.98
CA ASN A 172 14.21 -14.29 -10.41
C ASN A 172 13.01 -14.46 -11.35
N ILE A 173 12.08 -15.37 -11.05
CA ILE A 173 10.92 -15.71 -11.91
C ILE A 173 10.05 -14.47 -12.21
N PHE A 174 9.99 -13.52 -11.28
CA PHE A 174 9.29 -12.24 -11.45
C PHE A 174 9.69 -11.49 -12.73
N LYS A 175 10.93 -11.61 -13.20
CA LYS A 175 11.39 -10.96 -14.44
C LYS A 175 10.61 -11.49 -15.65
N SER A 176 10.40 -12.80 -15.72
CA SER A 176 9.57 -13.42 -16.77
C SER A 176 8.09 -13.03 -16.63
N GLN A 177 7.58 -12.91 -15.41
CA GLN A 177 6.20 -12.45 -15.18
C GLN A 177 5.98 -11.01 -15.66
N LEU A 178 6.92 -10.10 -15.36
CA LEU A 178 6.90 -8.72 -15.86
C LEU A 178 7.03 -8.65 -17.38
N TYR A 179 7.92 -9.48 -17.96
CA TYR A 179 8.08 -9.59 -19.40
C TYR A 179 6.75 -10.00 -20.07
N ASN A 180 6.11 -11.05 -19.56
CA ASN A 180 4.84 -11.54 -20.08
C ASN A 180 3.73 -10.50 -19.96
N GLN A 181 3.68 -9.74 -18.85
CA GLN A 181 2.71 -8.67 -18.69
C GLN A 181 2.92 -7.53 -19.70
N ALA A 182 4.17 -7.16 -19.96
CA ALA A 182 4.52 -6.15 -20.96
C ALA A 182 4.23 -6.61 -22.40
N VAL A 183 4.41 -7.90 -22.71
CA VAL A 183 3.98 -8.50 -23.98
C VAL A 183 2.46 -8.50 -24.10
N LYS A 184 1.73 -8.94 -23.07
CA LYS A 184 0.26 -8.92 -23.01
C LYS A 184 -0.31 -7.51 -23.24
N ALA A 185 0.37 -6.50 -22.72
CA ALA A 185 0.01 -5.09 -22.88
C ALA A 185 0.44 -4.48 -24.24
N GLY A 186 1.17 -5.20 -25.09
CA GLY A 186 1.61 -4.71 -26.40
C GLY A 186 2.67 -3.60 -26.34
N VAL A 187 3.39 -3.45 -25.22
CA VAL A 187 4.38 -2.37 -25.01
C VAL A 187 5.83 -2.86 -25.01
N MET A 188 6.06 -4.16 -25.21
CA MET A 188 7.39 -4.75 -25.17
C MET A 188 8.31 -4.19 -26.26
N ASN A 189 9.49 -3.72 -25.86
CA ASN A 189 10.56 -3.29 -26.75
C ASN A 189 11.94 -3.63 -26.15
N GLN A 190 13.01 -3.40 -26.90
CA GLN A 190 14.37 -3.76 -26.47
C GLN A 190 14.84 -3.03 -25.22
N ALA A 191 14.46 -1.74 -25.05
CA ALA A 191 14.81 -0.97 -23.86
C ALA A 191 14.10 -1.52 -22.62
N LEU A 192 12.79 -1.79 -22.72
CA LEU A 192 12.01 -2.38 -21.63
C LEU A 192 12.48 -3.80 -21.28
N LYS A 193 12.85 -4.62 -22.27
CA LYS A 193 13.46 -5.94 -22.03
C LYS A 193 14.72 -5.82 -21.18
N LYS A 194 15.65 -4.91 -21.55
CA LYS A 194 16.88 -4.64 -20.78
C LYS A 194 16.57 -4.16 -19.36
N GLN A 195 15.60 -3.25 -19.21
CA GLN A 195 15.15 -2.80 -17.88
C GLN A 195 14.67 -3.97 -17.02
N ILE A 196 13.77 -4.82 -17.55
CA ILE A 196 13.23 -5.97 -16.82
C ILE A 196 14.35 -6.93 -16.41
N GLN A 197 15.32 -7.18 -17.30
CA GLN A 197 16.48 -8.03 -17.00
C GLN A 197 17.36 -7.46 -15.87
N ALA A 198 17.51 -6.14 -15.80
CA ALA A 198 18.28 -5.44 -14.78
C ALA A 198 17.49 -5.11 -13.49
N THR A 199 16.19 -5.39 -13.45
CA THR A 199 15.33 -5.00 -12.33
C THR A 199 15.57 -5.89 -11.11
N ASP A 200 15.83 -5.27 -9.97
CA ASP A 200 15.91 -5.96 -8.68
C ASP A 200 14.52 -6.18 -8.07
N TYR A 201 14.40 -7.18 -7.18
CA TYR A 201 13.18 -7.42 -6.40
C TYR A 201 13.05 -6.43 -5.23
N LYS A 202 12.96 -5.14 -5.55
CA LYS A 202 12.81 -4.03 -4.59
C LYS A 202 11.71 -3.10 -5.07
N GLU A 203 10.96 -2.51 -4.13
CA GLU A 203 9.80 -1.67 -4.41
C GLU A 203 10.11 -0.60 -5.47
N ALA A 204 11.14 0.21 -5.27
CA ALA A 204 11.51 1.29 -6.19
C ALA A 204 11.88 0.80 -7.61
N ALA A 205 12.58 -0.33 -7.72
CA ALA A 205 12.98 -0.92 -9.00
C ALA A 205 11.77 -1.50 -9.75
N LEU A 206 10.86 -2.15 -9.02
CA LEU A 206 9.60 -2.69 -9.55
C LEU A 206 8.63 -1.58 -9.95
N GLN A 207 8.52 -0.50 -9.17
CA GLN A 207 7.74 0.68 -9.53
C GLN A 207 8.26 1.35 -10.80
N ASN A 208 9.59 1.54 -10.93
CA ASN A 208 10.17 2.07 -12.16
C ASN A 208 9.76 1.23 -13.38
N THR A 209 9.95 -0.09 -13.28
CA THR A 209 9.63 -1.03 -14.37
C THR A 209 8.14 -1.05 -14.68
N ALA A 210 7.28 -1.09 -13.66
CA ALA A 210 5.84 -0.96 -13.81
C ALA A 210 5.45 0.37 -14.47
N GLY A 211 6.14 1.46 -14.15
CA GLY A 211 5.96 2.78 -14.76
C GLY A 211 6.20 2.75 -16.26
N LEU A 212 7.31 2.14 -16.70
CA LEU A 212 7.58 1.96 -18.13
C LEU A 212 6.52 1.09 -18.82
N ILE A 213 6.09 -0.01 -18.19
CA ILE A 213 5.01 -0.88 -18.73
C ILE A 213 3.71 -0.08 -18.89
N ASN A 214 3.42 0.82 -17.96
CA ASN A 214 2.25 1.68 -18.00
C ASN A 214 2.42 2.93 -18.88
N SER A 215 3.60 3.14 -19.46
CA SER A 215 3.94 4.39 -20.17
C SER A 215 3.81 5.64 -19.29
N ILE A 216 4.08 5.52 -17.99
CA ILE A 216 4.09 6.61 -17.02
C ILE A 216 5.50 7.21 -16.98
N SER A 217 5.64 8.51 -17.24
CA SER A 217 6.93 9.20 -17.17
C SER A 217 7.49 9.22 -15.75
N ALA A 218 8.81 9.33 -15.58
CA ALA A 218 9.43 9.46 -14.26
C ALA A 218 8.91 10.68 -13.47
N ALA A 219 8.53 11.76 -14.16
CA ALA A 219 7.89 12.94 -13.54
C ALA A 219 6.49 12.60 -13.01
N ASP A 220 5.73 11.77 -13.72
CA ASP A 220 4.37 11.37 -13.32
C ASP A 220 4.34 10.25 -12.27
N GLN A 221 5.43 9.49 -12.11
CA GLN A 221 5.57 8.52 -11.01
C GLN A 221 5.48 9.20 -9.63
N THR A 222 5.96 10.44 -9.50
CA THR A 222 5.84 11.22 -8.24
C THR A 222 4.42 11.67 -7.91
N LYS A 223 3.52 11.73 -8.92
CA LYS A 223 2.10 12.09 -8.76
C LYS A 223 1.20 10.87 -8.55
N ASN A 224 1.57 9.74 -9.15
CA ASN A 224 0.84 8.47 -9.01
C ASN A 224 1.12 7.74 -7.70
N ASN A 225 2.23 8.05 -7.03
CA ASN A 225 2.51 7.55 -5.69
C ASN A 225 1.87 8.46 -4.63
N PRO A 226 1.12 7.90 -3.66
CA PRO A 226 0.64 8.66 -2.52
C PRO A 226 1.83 9.14 -1.69
N ARG A 227 2.27 10.39 -1.92
CA ARG A 227 3.13 11.12 -1.00
C ARG A 227 2.25 11.94 -0.08
N LYS A 228 2.58 11.97 1.21
CA LYS A 228 2.04 12.91 2.19
C LYS A 228 2.11 14.32 1.59
N PRO A 229 0.99 14.99 1.28
CA PRO A 229 1.04 16.29 0.64
C PRO A 229 1.59 17.31 1.63
N SER A 230 2.71 17.95 1.29
CA SER A 230 3.06 19.24 1.89
C SER A 230 2.14 20.28 1.26
N GLY A 231 1.17 20.79 2.02
CA GLY A 231 0.41 22.00 1.71
C GLY A 231 -0.26 22.07 0.33
N PHE A 232 -1.59 21.99 0.32
CA PHE A 232 -2.46 22.67 -0.66
C PHE A 232 -2.21 22.36 -2.14
N LEU A 233 -2.33 21.10 -2.57
CA LEU A 233 -2.51 20.81 -4.00
C LEU A 233 -3.69 19.87 -4.24
N LYS A 234 -4.57 20.32 -5.14
CA LYS A 234 -5.72 19.58 -5.69
C LYS A 234 -5.20 18.58 -6.72
N ALA A 235 -5.61 17.31 -6.61
CA ALA A 235 -5.31 16.29 -7.62
C ALA A 235 -6.54 15.42 -7.90
N ILE A 236 -6.71 15.10 -9.19
CA ILE A 236 -7.76 14.25 -9.74
C ILE A 236 -7.33 12.79 -9.55
N ALA A 237 -8.13 11.99 -8.84
CA ALA A 237 -7.96 10.55 -8.79
C ALA A 237 -8.75 9.90 -9.94
N VAL A 238 -8.05 9.35 -10.94
CA VAL A 238 -8.67 8.45 -11.92
C VAL A 238 -8.76 7.08 -11.25
N ILE A 239 -9.96 6.67 -10.87
CA ILE A 239 -10.29 5.29 -10.55
C ILE A 239 -10.85 4.70 -11.84
N GLY A 240 -10.34 3.54 -12.27
CA GLY A 240 -10.72 2.89 -13.53
C GLY A 240 -12.24 2.91 -13.79
N GLY A 241 -12.65 3.38 -14.98
CA GLY A 241 -14.02 3.29 -15.51
C GLY A 241 -15.06 4.24 -14.93
N ILE A 242 -14.82 4.90 -13.80
CA ILE A 242 -15.70 5.95 -13.27
C ILE A 242 -14.87 7.19 -13.04
N VAL A 243 -15.02 8.16 -13.95
CA VAL A 243 -14.48 9.51 -13.77
C VAL A 243 -15.16 10.13 -12.55
N VAL A 244 -14.52 10.05 -11.37
CA VAL A 244 -14.96 10.76 -10.17
C VAL A 244 -14.31 12.15 -10.21
N ILE A 245 -15.03 13.13 -10.75
CA ILE A 245 -14.66 14.54 -10.59
C ILE A 245 -14.97 14.94 -9.14
N ILE A 246 -13.93 15.22 -8.36
CA ILE A 246 -14.08 15.75 -7.00
C ILE A 246 -14.20 17.27 -7.10
N TRP A 247 -15.42 17.80 -7.01
CA TRP A 247 -15.65 19.21 -6.67
C TRP A 247 -15.57 19.36 -5.16
N PHE A 248 -14.57 20.08 -4.67
CA PHE A 248 -14.50 20.49 -3.27
C PHE A 248 -15.32 21.77 -3.11
N VAL A 249 -16.58 21.65 -2.68
CA VAL A 249 -17.33 22.80 -2.16
C VAL A 249 -16.87 22.99 -0.72
N HIS A 250 -16.26 24.14 -0.47
CA HIS A 250 -15.91 24.61 0.85
C HIS A 250 -17.21 25.13 1.49
N ASP A 251 -17.80 24.37 2.41
CA ASP A 251 -18.84 24.91 3.28
C ASP A 251 -18.25 25.05 4.68
N LEU A 252 -17.91 26.29 5.03
CA LEU A 252 -17.72 26.69 6.41
C LEU A 252 -18.55 27.95 6.66
N ALA A 253 -19.50 27.75 7.58
CA ALA A 253 -20.09 28.70 8.50
C ALA A 253 -21.17 29.65 7.96
N VAL A 254 -22.42 29.20 8.11
CA VAL A 254 -23.47 30.08 8.62
C VAL A 254 -23.07 30.52 10.04
N HIS A 255 -22.78 31.80 10.20
CA HIS A 255 -23.32 32.54 11.32
C HIS A 255 -23.65 33.96 10.88
N ASN A 256 -24.95 34.21 10.77
CA ASN A 256 -25.53 35.54 10.79
C ASN A 256 -24.99 36.33 12.00
N SER A 257 -24.44 37.50 11.73
CA SER A 257 -24.35 38.60 12.68
C SER A 257 -24.58 39.92 11.93
N HIS A 258 -25.85 40.26 11.77
CA HIS A 258 -26.34 41.63 11.78
C HIS A 258 -27.60 41.66 12.65
#